data_AF-A0A2T0S1D6-F1
#
_entry.id   AF-A0A2T0S1D6-F1
#
_cell.length_a   1.000
_cell.length_b   1.000
_cell.length_c   1.000
_cell.angle_alpha   90.00
_cell.angle_beta   90.00
_cell.angle_gamma   90.00
#
_symmetry.space_group_name_H-M   'P 1'
#
loop_
_entity.id
_entity.type
_entity.pdbx_description
1 polymer ?
#
loop_
_entity_poly.entity_id
_entity_poly.type
_entity_poly.pdbx_seq_one_letter_code
_entity_poly.pdbx_strand_id
1 'polypeptide(L)'
;MGELWLDPGRAAAGGRDLTDAGRHLTELRNGAGAEVAARSDTRPWGSDDAGQAFERNYRPIEQQVLQAWEKLGGYVEGLGDAVVQAVREATRTDDAASVRVEHTYRKRS
;
A
#
# COMPACT_ATOMS: atom_id res chain seq x y z
N MET A 1 -15.67 8.86 -26.04
CA MET A 1 -15.36 8.38 -24.68
C MET A 1 -14.98 6.93 -24.83
N GLY A 2 -13.74 6.56 -24.52
CA GLY A 2 -13.30 5.17 -24.58
C GLY A 2 -13.78 4.44 -23.34
N GLU A 3 -14.57 3.38 -23.51
CA GLU A 3 -14.88 2.45 -22.43
C GLU A 3 -13.58 1.76 -22.00
N LEU A 4 -13.17 2.02 -20.76
CA LEU A 4 -12.08 1.29 -20.12
C LEU A 4 -12.60 -0.12 -19.79
N TRP A 5 -12.34 -1.07 -20.68
CA TRP A 5 -12.58 -2.49 -20.42
C TRP A 5 -11.56 -2.99 -19.41
N LEU A 6 -11.90 -2.85 -18.13
CA LEU A 6 -11.11 -3.35 -17.02
C LEU A 6 -11.66 -4.74 -16.65
N ASP A 7 -10.83 -5.78 -16.69
CA ASP A 7 -11.20 -7.11 -16.21
C ASP A 7 -11.35 -7.06 -14.67
N PRO A 8 -12.56 -7.23 -14.12
CA PRO A 8 -12.80 -7.10 -12.67
C PRO A 8 -12.01 -8.15 -11.86
N GLY A 9 -11.86 -9.36 -12.42
CA GLY A 9 -11.12 -10.44 -11.77
C GLY A 9 -9.64 -10.11 -11.66
N ARG A 10 -9.02 -9.62 -12.74
CA ARG A 10 -7.62 -9.19 -12.75
C ARG A 10 -7.37 -7.99 -11.85
N ALA A 11 -8.27 -7.02 -11.84
CA ALA A 11 -8.15 -5.84 -10.99
C ALA A 11 -8.28 -6.19 -9.51
N ALA A 12 -9.22 -7.06 -9.14
CA ALA A 12 -9.34 -7.55 -7.77
C ALA A 12 -8.13 -8.39 -7.34
N ALA A 13 -7.56 -9.20 -8.23
CA ALA A 13 -6.34 -9.95 -7.95
C ALA A 13 -5.14 -9.01 -7.72
N GLY A 14 -4.91 -8.05 -8.63
CA GLY A 14 -3.84 -7.06 -8.48
C GLY A 14 -4.00 -6.20 -7.21
N GLY A 15 -5.24 -5.88 -6.83
CA GLY A 15 -5.50 -5.21 -5.55
C GLY A 15 -5.06 -6.04 -4.34
N ARG A 16 -5.32 -7.36 -4.33
CA ARG A 16 -4.84 -8.25 -3.25
C ARG A 16 -3.32 -8.37 -3.24
N ASP A 17 -2.70 -8.48 -4.42
CA ASP A 17 -1.24 -8.53 -4.54
C ASP A 17 -0.60 -7.25 -3.97
N LEU A 18 -1.21 -6.08 -4.21
CA LEU A 18 -0.79 -4.82 -3.60
C LEU A 18 -0.98 -4.84 -2.07
N THR A 19 -2.13 -5.32 -1.57
CA THR A 19 -2.36 -5.46 -0.14
C THR A 19 -1.26 -6.32 0.52
N ASP A 20 -0.94 -7.47 -0.07
CA ASP A 20 0.08 -8.37 0.44
C ASP A 20 1.50 -7.78 0.34
N ALA A 21 1.81 -7.05 -0.74
CA ALA A 21 3.06 -6.32 -0.87
C ALA A 21 3.21 -5.22 0.19
N GLY A 22 2.14 -4.49 0.49
CA GLY A 22 2.12 -3.47 1.54
C GLY A 22 2.39 -4.05 2.93
N ARG A 23 1.78 -5.20 3.25
CA ARG A 23 2.05 -5.95 4.49
C ARG A 23 3.49 -6.41 4.56
N HIS A 24 4.02 -6.97 3.46
CA HIS A 24 5.40 -7.42 3.41
C HIS A 24 6.40 -6.27 3.63
N LEU A 25 6.13 -5.09 3.05
CA LEU A 25 6.94 -3.90 3.31
C LEU A 25 6.93 -3.49 4.79
N THR A 26 5.77 -3.55 5.43
CA THR A 26 5.62 -3.29 6.87
C THR A 26 6.36 -4.32 7.72
N GLU A 27 6.31 -5.60 7.37
CA GLU A 27 7.07 -6.66 8.04
C GLU A 27 8.58 -6.42 7.93
N LEU A 28 9.09 -6.08 6.74
CA LEU A 28 10.50 -5.76 6.56
C LEU A 28 10.93 -4.52 7.35
N ARG A 29 10.09 -3.49 7.41
CA ARG A 29 10.32 -2.31 8.27
C ARG A 29 10.40 -2.72 9.74
N ASN A 30 9.52 -3.61 10.19
CA ASN A 30 9.46 -4.07 11.58
C ASN A 30 10.58 -5.07 11.95
N GLY A 31 11.16 -5.74 10.96
CA GLY A 31 12.34 -6.60 11.13
C GLY A 31 13.63 -5.81 10.92
N ALA A 32 14.06 -5.69 9.66
CA ALA A 32 15.34 -5.08 9.30
C ALA A 32 15.40 -3.59 9.69
N GLY A 33 14.31 -2.83 9.48
CA GLY A 33 14.27 -1.42 9.87
C GLY A 33 14.39 -1.22 11.38
N ALA A 34 13.75 -2.09 12.18
CA ALA A 34 13.89 -2.08 13.64
C ALA A 34 15.29 -2.47 14.10
N GLU A 35 15.94 -3.42 13.43
CA GLU A 35 17.33 -3.79 13.72
C GLU A 35 18.30 -2.63 13.46
N VAL A 36 18.10 -1.89 12.35
CA VAL A 36 18.88 -0.68 12.05
C VAL A 36 18.69 0.34 13.18
N ALA A 37 17.45 0.67 13.53
CA ALA A 37 17.14 1.60 14.61
C ALA A 37 17.81 1.21 15.94
N ALA A 38 17.72 -0.07 16.31
CA ALA A 38 18.30 -0.60 17.53
C ALA A 38 19.83 -0.52 17.53
N ARG A 39 20.49 -0.84 16.42
CA ARG A 39 21.94 -0.69 16.29
C ARG A 39 22.35 0.78 16.38
N SER A 40 21.64 1.67 15.71
CA SER A 40 21.92 3.10 15.75
C SER A 40 21.78 3.68 17.16
N ASP A 41 20.84 3.17 17.98
CA ASP A 41 20.70 3.57 19.39
C ASP A 41 21.93 3.21 20.23
N THR A 42 22.68 2.17 19.87
CA THR A 42 23.96 1.82 20.52
C THR A 42 25.15 2.66 20.05
N ARG A 43 24.95 3.54 19.05
CA ARG A 43 25.96 4.47 18.49
C ARG A 43 27.29 3.76 18.16
N PRO A 44 27.29 2.80 17.22
CA PRO A 44 28.45 1.95 16.92
C PRO A 44 29.64 2.72 16.34
N TRP A 45 29.43 3.96 15.89
CA TRP A 45 30.46 4.89 15.41
C TRP A 45 31.22 5.62 16.54
N GLY A 46 30.91 5.35 17.81
CA GLY A 46 31.62 5.93 18.94
C GLY A 46 31.20 7.37 19.28
N SER A 47 31.88 7.95 20.27
CA SER A 47 31.57 9.27 20.85
C SER A 47 32.65 10.33 20.63
N ASP A 48 33.70 10.00 19.88
CA ASP A 48 34.75 10.95 19.49
C ASP A 48 34.22 11.98 18.48
N ASP A 49 35.05 12.94 18.08
CA ASP A 49 34.63 14.01 17.18
C ASP A 49 34.12 13.49 15.83
N ALA A 50 34.73 12.40 15.33
CA ALA A 50 34.30 11.72 14.11
C ALA A 50 32.93 11.04 14.29
N GLY A 51 32.73 10.29 15.38
CA GLY A 51 31.46 9.67 15.71
C GLY A 51 30.34 10.67 15.93
N GLN A 52 30.62 11.80 16.59
CA GLN A 52 29.65 12.88 16.72
C GLN A 52 29.32 13.56 15.39
N ALA A 53 30.31 13.72 14.49
CA ALA A 53 30.07 14.22 13.15
C ALA A 53 29.20 13.25 12.33
N PHE A 54 29.45 11.95 12.45
CA PHE A 54 28.63 10.93 11.81
C PHE A 54 27.19 10.98 12.32
N GLU A 55 26.99 10.94 13.64
CA GLU A 55 25.68 11.03 14.30
C GLU A 55 24.83 12.19 13.75
N ARG A 56 25.42 13.40 13.72
CA ARG A 56 24.74 14.63 13.28
C ARG A 56 24.20 14.53 11.86
N ASN A 57 24.88 13.80 10.98
CA ASN A 57 24.49 13.67 9.58
C ASN A 57 23.63 12.42 9.33
N TYR A 58 23.92 11.31 10.01
CA TYR A 58 23.28 10.03 9.80
C TYR A 58 21.89 9.95 10.44
N ARG A 59 21.78 10.36 11.72
CA ARG A 59 20.56 10.13 12.51
C ARG A 59 19.29 10.75 11.90
N PRO A 60 19.32 11.99 11.36
CA PRO A 60 18.13 12.57 10.73
C PRO A 60 17.72 11.82 9.45
N ILE A 61 18.70 11.35 8.67
CA ILE A 61 18.45 10.61 7.42
C ILE A 61 17.86 9.23 7.73
N GLU A 62 18.44 8.52 8.71
CA GLU A 62 17.91 7.24 9.20
C GLU A 62 16.43 7.36 9.58
N GLN A 63 16.09 8.35 10.41
CA GLN A 63 14.71 8.57 10.86
C GLN A 63 13.77 8.87 9.70
N GLN A 64 14.19 9.68 8.72
CA GLN A 64 13.40 9.98 7.53
C GLN A 64 13.14 8.72 6.70
N VAL A 65 14.17 7.89 6.48
CA VAL A 65 14.04 6.64 5.73
C VAL A 65 13.10 5.68 6.45
N LEU A 66 13.28 5.46 7.75
CA LEU A 66 12.42 4.55 8.52
C LEU A 66 10.96 5.01 8.53
N GLN A 67 10.72 6.32 8.65
CA GLN A 67 9.37 6.88 8.58
C GLN A 67 8.77 6.75 7.16
N ALA A 68 9.56 7.00 6.11
CA ALA A 68 9.11 6.86 4.74
C ALA A 68 8.76 5.40 4.42
N TRP A 69 9.57 4.46 4.89
CA TRP A 69 9.32 3.03 4.73
C TRP A 69 7.99 2.62 5.35
N GLU A 70 7.72 3.02 6.59
CA GLU A 70 6.45 2.75 7.27
C GLU A 70 5.24 3.28 6.47
N LYS A 71 5.34 4.51 5.95
CA LYS A 71 4.29 5.11 5.11
C LYS A 71 4.11 4.34 3.80
N LEU A 72 5.18 3.90 3.16
CA LEU A 72 5.11 3.14 1.92
C LEU A 72 4.35 1.83 2.10
N GLY A 73 4.61 1.08 3.18
CA GLY A 73 3.86 -0.14 3.49
C GLY A 73 2.36 0.14 3.62
N GLY A 74 2.00 1.13 4.44
CA GLY A 74 0.59 1.51 4.64
C GLY A 74 -0.11 2.04 3.38
N TYR A 75 0.58 2.82 2.53
CA TYR A 75 -0.01 3.32 1.29
C TYR A 75 -0.22 2.23 0.24
N VAL A 76 0.72 1.29 0.12
CA VAL A 76 0.60 0.17 -0.82
C VAL A 76 -0.51 -0.78 -0.36
N GLU A 77 -0.60 -1.05 0.95
CA GLU A 77 -1.68 -1.85 1.53
C GLU A 77 -3.05 -1.20 1.31
N GLY A 78 -3.18 0.08 1.66
CA GLY A 78 -4.41 0.83 1.50
C GLY A 78 -4.86 1.00 0.05
N LEU A 79 -3.91 1.13 -0.89
CA LEU A 79 -4.22 1.16 -2.32
C LEU A 79 -4.80 -0.17 -2.79
N GLY A 80 -4.23 -1.29 -2.36
CA GLY A 80 -4.74 -2.63 -2.65
C GLY A 80 -6.18 -2.82 -2.18
N ASP A 81 -6.46 -2.45 -0.94
CA ASP A 81 -7.81 -2.50 -0.36
C ASP A 81 -8.79 -1.61 -1.11
N ALA A 82 -8.41 -0.38 -1.45
CA ALA A 82 -9.24 0.55 -2.20
C ALA A 82 -9.60 0.02 -3.60
N VAL A 83 -8.64 -0.61 -4.30
CA VAL A 83 -8.89 -1.24 -5.61
C VAL A 83 -9.89 -2.39 -5.47
N VAL A 84 -9.72 -3.27 -4.48
CA VAL A 84 -10.66 -4.39 -4.27
C VAL A 84 -12.07 -3.89 -3.97
N GLN A 85 -12.22 -2.83 -3.17
CA GLN A 85 -13.53 -2.24 -2.89
C GLN A 85 -14.14 -1.59 -4.12
N ALA A 86 -13.37 -0.80 -4.87
CA ALA A 86 -13.85 -0.17 -6.10
C ALA A 86 -14.36 -1.19 -7.13
N VAL A 87 -13.64 -2.30 -7.31
CA VAL A 87 -14.08 -3.39 -8.19
C VAL A 87 -15.40 -4.00 -7.70
N ARG A 88 -15.53 -4.27 -6.40
CA ARG A 88 -16.77 -4.83 -5.82
C ARG A 88 -17.96 -3.89 -6.01
N GLU A 89 -17.77 -2.59 -5.84
CA GLU A 89 -18.82 -1.58 -6.01
C GLU A 89 -19.23 -1.41 -7.47
N ALA A 90 -18.25 -1.41 -8.39
CA ALA A 90 -18.50 -1.36 -9.83
C ALA A 90 -19.32 -2.58 -10.29
N THR A 91 -18.90 -3.80 -9.95
CA THR A 91 -19.62 -5.03 -10.33
C THR A 91 -21.05 -5.06 -9.78
N ARG A 92 -21.25 -4.67 -8.50
CA ARG A 92 -22.61 -4.59 -7.93
C ARG A 92 -23.50 -3.58 -8.65
N THR A 93 -22.92 -2.46 -9.08
CA THR A 93 -23.64 -1.42 -9.82
C THR A 93 -24.05 -1.92 -11.20
N ASP A 94 -23.17 -2.62 -11.90
CA ASP A 94 -23.43 -3.21 -13.22
C ASP A 94 -24.50 -4.30 -13.16
N ASP A 95 -24.44 -5.17 -12.14
CA ASP A 95 -25.47 -6.19 -11.91
C ASP A 95 -26.85 -5.56 -11.66
N ALA A 96 -26.90 -4.53 -10.80
CA ALA A 96 -28.14 -3.83 -10.48
C ALA A 96 -28.73 -3.08 -11.69
N ALA A 97 -27.88 -2.51 -12.54
CA ALA A 97 -28.29 -1.87 -13.78
C ALA A 97 -28.86 -2.90 -14.77
N SER A 98 -28.19 -4.05 -14.91
CA SER A 98 -28.60 -5.14 -15.82
C SER A 98 -30.00 -5.69 -15.45
N VAL A 99 -30.26 -5.92 -14.16
CA VAL A 99 -31.58 -6.37 -13.66
C VAL A 99 -32.67 -5.34 -13.96
N ARG A 100 -32.39 -4.04 -13.82
CA ARG A 100 -33.37 -2.98 -14.12
C ARG A 100 -33.72 -2.91 -15.60
N VAL A 101 -32.72 -3.10 -16.48
CA VAL A 101 -32.94 -3.12 -17.95
C VAL A 101 -33.77 -4.34 -18.34
N GLU A 102 -33.47 -5.52 -17.82
CA GLU A 102 -34.28 -6.72 -18.10
C GLU A 102 -35.75 -6.52 -17.69
N HIS A 103 -35.96 -5.93 -16.50
CA HIS A 103 -37.31 -5.70 -15.98
C HIS A 103 -38.10 -4.64 -16.77
N THR A 104 -37.45 -3.60 -17.31
CA THR A 104 -38.13 -2.59 -18.14
C THR A 104 -38.48 -3.12 -19.53
N TYR A 105 -37.63 -3.94 -20.14
CA TYR A 105 -37.94 -4.59 -21.43
C TYR A 105 -39.05 -5.63 -21.29
N ARG A 106 -39.05 -6.45 -20.22
CA ARG A 106 -40.10 -7.44 -19.96
C ARG A 106 -41.47 -6.82 -19.67
N LYS A 107 -41.56 -5.60 -19.14
CA LYS A 107 -42.85 -4.89 -18.93
C LYS A 107 -43.41 -4.26 -20.21
N ARG A 108 -42.62 -4.19 -21.29
CA ARG A 108 -43.00 -3.54 -22.56
C ARG A 108 -43.36 -4.53 -23.69
N SER A 109 -43.22 -5.84 -23.48
CA SER A 109 -43.72 -6.90 -24.37
C SER A 109 -45.03 -7.48 -23.85
#